data_AF-A0A0R2P034-F1
#
_entry.id   AF-A0A0R2P034-F1
#
_cell.length_a   1.000
_cell.length_b   1.000
_cell.length_c   1.000
_cell.angle_alpha   90.00
_cell.angle_beta   90.00
_cell.angle_gamma   90.00
#
_symmetry.space_group_name_H-M   'P 1'
#
loop_
_entity.id
_entity.type
_entity.pdbx_description
1 polymer ?
#
loop_
_entity_poly.entity_id
_entity_poly.type
_entity_poly.pdbx_seq_one_letter_code
_entity_poly.pdbx_strand_id
1 'polypeptide(L)'
;SMDYLISFGERLSIKLIAAAINDISKKSISLTGKEVGIVTDSNFGESKPLMDTTRLRVSKSIDNLFSKKIIPVIGGFAGADQHGHTTTFGRGGSDYSATIIGSCIKADEIWLMSDVDGLMTADPKIVKNAKLLKEVSYTEAIEMALFGAKQIHPRTFEPLLTKKIPMKIRSSLMTDNEGTLVTASPSASVKNTVKCVSSIRNNGLIDIQNGQIGTPGTAAKIFATLAKAEINVMMISQNPSESSITIVVKNTDLDKAVSILEMDLLGKIIKKLEVTTEVSIIALIGSGMRGTVGVASKVFTAIEKNKINVSMITQGSSELNLALVVKNSDTNTAVRAIHDAFTLDKIN
;
A
#
# COMPACT_ATOMS: atom_id res chain seq x y z
N SER A 1 -10.81 -13.15 22.53
CA SER A 1 -10.20 -11.92 21.99
C SER A 1 -11.11 -11.34 20.92
N MET A 2 -10.98 -10.05 20.60
CA MET A 2 -11.67 -9.43 19.45
C MET A 2 -11.32 -10.17 18.16
N ASP A 3 -10.05 -10.55 17.99
CA ASP A 3 -9.54 -11.36 16.87
C ASP A 3 -10.34 -12.66 16.67
N TYR A 4 -10.65 -13.37 17.76
CA TYR A 4 -11.46 -14.59 17.68
C TYR A 4 -12.85 -14.29 17.11
N LEU A 5 -13.48 -13.20 17.54
CA LEU A 5 -14.81 -12.79 17.07
C LEU A 5 -14.79 -12.37 15.59
N ILE A 6 -13.83 -11.55 15.17
CA ILE A 6 -13.76 -11.06 13.78
C ILE A 6 -13.38 -12.20 12.81
N SER A 7 -12.63 -13.20 13.26
CA SER A 7 -12.25 -14.35 12.43
C SER A 7 -13.44 -15.19 11.93
N PHE A 8 -14.63 -15.09 12.53
CA PHE A 8 -15.78 -15.90 12.15
C PHE A 8 -16.21 -15.69 10.70
N GLY A 9 -16.04 -14.48 10.14
CA GLY A 9 -16.36 -14.20 8.74
C GLY A 9 -15.68 -15.19 7.80
N GLU A 10 -14.35 -15.30 7.90
CA GLU A 10 -13.56 -16.21 7.07
C GLU A 10 -13.81 -17.68 7.43
N ARG A 11 -14.01 -18.00 8.72
CA ARG A 11 -14.31 -19.39 9.15
C ARG A 11 -15.62 -19.94 8.60
N LEU A 12 -16.58 -19.06 8.30
CA LEU A 12 -17.85 -19.41 7.69
C LEU A 12 -17.75 -19.44 6.16
N SER A 13 -17.10 -18.43 5.55
CA SER A 13 -16.97 -18.33 4.08
C SER A 13 -16.28 -19.56 3.48
N ILE A 14 -15.18 -20.02 4.10
CA ILE A 14 -14.40 -21.14 3.58
C ILE A 14 -15.16 -22.46 3.52
N LYS A 15 -16.14 -22.65 4.41
CA LYS A 15 -16.98 -23.85 4.42
C LYS A 15 -17.89 -23.88 3.20
N LEU A 16 -18.45 -22.73 2.83
CA LEU A 16 -19.32 -22.61 1.65
C LEU A 16 -18.51 -22.83 0.37
N ILE A 17 -17.33 -22.23 0.25
CA ILE A 17 -16.46 -22.41 -0.92
C ILE A 17 -15.99 -23.86 -1.04
N ALA A 18 -15.55 -24.49 0.06
CA ALA A 18 -15.16 -25.91 0.03
C ALA A 18 -16.34 -26.82 -0.35
N ALA A 19 -17.55 -26.54 0.14
CA ALA A 19 -18.75 -27.27 -0.24
C ALA A 19 -19.07 -27.12 -1.74
N ALA A 20 -19.00 -25.90 -2.28
CA ALA A 20 -19.20 -25.63 -3.71
C ALA A 20 -18.18 -26.35 -4.61
N ILE A 21 -16.91 -26.43 -4.18
CA ILE A 21 -15.87 -27.18 -4.91
C ILE A 21 -16.17 -28.70 -4.88
N ASN A 22 -16.67 -29.21 -3.76
CA ASN A 22 -17.08 -30.61 -3.65
C ASN A 22 -18.30 -30.92 -4.54
N ASP A 23 -19.25 -29.98 -4.66
CA ASP A 23 -20.44 -30.11 -5.51
C ASP A 23 -20.08 -30.28 -7.00
N ILE A 24 -19.03 -29.59 -7.48
CA ILE A 24 -18.47 -29.78 -8.83
C ILE A 24 -17.53 -30.99 -8.95
N SER A 25 -17.66 -31.99 -8.06
CA SER A 25 -16.92 -33.25 -8.06
C SER A 25 -15.39 -33.13 -7.88
N LYS A 26 -14.91 -32.09 -7.20
CA LYS A 26 -13.50 -31.93 -6.81
C LYS A 26 -13.35 -32.05 -5.30
N LYS A 27 -12.39 -32.83 -4.81
CA LYS A 27 -12.18 -33.00 -3.36
C LYS A 27 -11.63 -31.72 -2.76
N SER A 28 -12.32 -31.15 -1.78
CA SER A 28 -11.88 -29.94 -1.07
C SER A 28 -12.15 -30.02 0.43
N ILE A 29 -11.27 -29.40 1.22
CA ILE A 29 -11.45 -29.20 2.65
C ILE A 29 -11.24 -27.74 3.02
N SER A 30 -12.02 -27.25 3.99
CA SER A 30 -11.83 -25.92 4.56
C SER A 30 -10.85 -25.96 5.73
N LEU A 31 -9.90 -25.04 5.79
CA LEU A 31 -8.95 -24.89 6.89
C LEU A 31 -8.87 -23.43 7.33
N THR A 32 -8.82 -23.17 8.62
CA THR A 32 -8.43 -21.87 9.16
C THR A 32 -6.91 -21.67 9.06
N GLY A 33 -6.45 -20.42 9.18
CA GLY A 33 -5.02 -20.13 9.29
C GLY A 33 -4.32 -20.93 10.40
N LYS A 34 -4.99 -21.14 11.54
CA LYS A 34 -4.52 -22.02 12.62
C LYS A 34 -4.38 -23.47 12.18
N GLU A 35 -5.39 -24.03 11.52
CA GLU A 35 -5.43 -25.44 11.11
C GLU A 35 -4.44 -25.76 9.99
N VAL A 36 -4.20 -24.83 9.05
CA VAL A 36 -3.16 -25.01 8.04
C VAL A 36 -1.76 -24.85 8.63
N GLY A 37 -1.61 -24.13 9.74
CA GLY A 37 -0.37 -24.04 10.50
C GLY A 37 0.33 -22.67 10.49
N ILE A 38 -0.40 -21.58 10.22
CA ILE A 38 0.10 -20.21 10.32
C ILE A 38 0.29 -19.85 11.80
N VAL A 39 1.54 -19.61 12.19
CA VAL A 39 1.92 -19.23 13.56
C VAL A 39 2.34 -17.78 13.60
N THR A 40 1.82 -17.01 14.55
CA THR A 40 2.09 -15.58 14.70
C THR A 40 2.69 -15.26 16.08
N ASP A 41 3.14 -14.02 16.25
CA ASP A 41 3.27 -13.42 17.57
C ASP A 41 1.88 -13.18 18.21
N SER A 42 1.88 -12.74 19.48
CA SER A 42 0.64 -12.42 20.23
C SER A 42 0.25 -10.94 20.12
N ASN A 43 0.68 -10.22 19.07
CA ASN A 43 0.25 -8.85 18.81
C ASN A 43 -1.15 -8.83 18.19
N PHE A 44 -2.19 -9.06 19.00
CA PHE A 44 -3.58 -9.14 18.55
C PHE A 44 -4.01 -7.89 17.75
N GLY A 45 -4.78 -8.11 16.68
CA GLY A 45 -5.25 -7.08 15.74
C GLY A 45 -4.30 -6.80 14.57
N GLU A 46 -2.99 -6.91 14.77
CA GLU A 46 -1.94 -6.58 13.78
C GLU A 46 -0.75 -7.56 13.92
N SER A 47 -1.05 -8.85 14.02
CA SER A 47 -0.04 -9.86 14.33
C SER A 47 0.95 -10.06 13.19
N LYS A 48 2.14 -10.56 13.50
CA LYS A 48 3.16 -10.90 12.49
C LYS A 48 3.41 -12.40 12.43
N PRO A 49 3.53 -12.99 11.24
CA PRO A 49 3.82 -14.41 11.11
C PRO A 49 5.26 -14.73 11.54
N LEU A 50 5.43 -15.77 12.35
CA LEU A 50 6.72 -16.38 12.63
C LEU A 50 7.06 -17.28 11.43
N MET A 51 7.68 -16.69 10.40
CA MET A 51 7.79 -17.30 9.07
C MET A 51 8.53 -18.65 9.03
N ASP A 52 9.56 -18.85 9.86
CA ASP A 52 10.30 -20.12 9.87
C ASP A 52 9.43 -21.27 10.40
N THR A 53 8.75 -21.06 11.52
CA THR A 53 7.81 -22.03 12.10
C THR A 53 6.59 -22.24 11.19
N THR A 54 6.04 -21.16 10.65
CA THR A 54 4.90 -21.18 9.74
C THR A 54 5.22 -21.99 8.49
N ARG A 55 6.40 -21.79 7.89
CA ARG A 55 6.85 -22.54 6.71
C ARG A 55 6.86 -24.04 6.96
N LEU A 56 7.47 -24.49 8.04
CA LEU A 56 7.55 -25.93 8.36
C LEU A 56 6.17 -26.57 8.54
N ARG A 57 5.24 -25.88 9.22
CA ARG A 57 3.89 -26.39 9.50
C ARG A 57 3.00 -26.35 8.25
N VAL A 58 2.97 -25.22 7.55
CA VAL A 58 2.14 -25.00 6.37
C VAL A 58 2.55 -25.93 5.23
N SER A 59 3.84 -26.03 4.91
CA SER A 59 4.31 -26.94 3.85
C SER A 59 3.91 -28.39 4.16
N LYS A 60 4.16 -28.86 5.39
CA LYS A 60 3.78 -30.22 5.79
C LYS A 60 2.27 -30.48 5.67
N SER A 61 1.45 -29.52 6.08
CA SER A 61 -0.01 -29.64 6.02
C SER A 61 -0.51 -29.70 4.57
N ILE A 62 -0.05 -28.76 3.74
CA ILE A 62 -0.47 -28.64 2.34
C ILE A 62 0.07 -29.79 1.47
N ASP A 63 1.34 -30.19 1.64
CA ASP A 63 1.94 -31.30 0.87
C ASP A 63 1.17 -32.62 1.08
N ASN A 64 0.72 -32.88 2.31
CA ASN A 64 -0.12 -34.03 2.63
C ASN A 64 -1.51 -33.96 1.94
N LEU A 65 -2.06 -32.77 1.71
CA LEU A 65 -3.34 -32.60 1.00
C LEU A 65 -3.16 -32.72 -0.51
N PHE A 66 -2.10 -32.12 -1.06
CA PHE A 66 -1.76 -32.21 -2.48
C PHE A 66 -1.45 -33.64 -2.92
N SER A 67 -0.74 -34.43 -2.10
CA SER A 67 -0.51 -35.86 -2.39
C SER A 67 -1.81 -36.68 -2.50
N LYS A 68 -2.89 -36.22 -1.86
CA LYS A 68 -4.23 -36.82 -1.91
C LYS A 68 -5.14 -36.17 -2.95
N LYS A 69 -4.62 -35.21 -3.74
CA LYS A 69 -5.37 -34.40 -4.72
C LYS A 69 -6.57 -33.67 -4.08
N ILE A 70 -6.38 -33.16 -2.85
CA ILE A 70 -7.39 -32.37 -2.13
C ILE A 70 -7.03 -30.89 -2.28
N ILE A 71 -8.02 -30.07 -2.64
CA ILE A 71 -7.89 -28.62 -2.76
C ILE A 71 -8.17 -27.97 -1.39
N PRO A 72 -7.16 -27.40 -0.71
CA PRO A 72 -7.38 -26.69 0.54
C PRO A 72 -8.01 -25.32 0.27
N VAL A 73 -9.13 -25.03 0.94
CA VAL A 73 -9.73 -23.69 1.00
C VAL A 73 -9.39 -23.10 2.35
N ILE A 74 -8.46 -22.15 2.35
CA ILE A 74 -7.88 -21.62 3.59
C ILE A 74 -8.49 -20.26 3.90
N GLY A 75 -9.01 -20.09 5.12
CA GLY A 75 -9.52 -18.81 5.60
C GLY A 75 -8.38 -17.82 5.79
N GLY A 76 -8.45 -16.70 5.09
CA GLY A 76 -7.47 -15.61 5.19
C GLY A 76 -7.60 -14.82 6.50
N PHE A 77 -6.92 -13.67 6.55
CA PHE A 77 -6.99 -12.66 7.61
C PHE A 77 -6.48 -13.06 9.01
N ALA A 78 -6.40 -14.35 9.32
CA ALA A 78 -6.10 -14.85 10.65
C ALA A 78 -5.07 -15.97 10.69
N GLY A 79 -4.40 -16.09 11.84
CA GLY A 79 -3.51 -17.19 12.20
C GLY A 79 -3.75 -17.64 13.65
N ALA A 80 -2.74 -18.23 14.28
CA ALA A 80 -2.74 -18.43 15.72
C ALA A 80 -1.38 -18.11 16.34
N ASP A 81 -1.40 -17.57 17.55
CA ASP A 81 -0.18 -17.40 18.32
C ASP A 81 0.41 -18.75 18.79
N GLN A 82 1.54 -18.68 19.49
CA GLN A 82 2.28 -19.83 19.99
C GLN A 82 1.51 -20.64 21.04
N HIS A 83 0.48 -20.04 21.64
CA HIS A 83 -0.42 -20.65 22.64
C HIS A 83 -1.70 -21.19 22.00
N GLY A 84 -1.89 -20.99 20.70
CA GLY A 84 -3.05 -21.46 19.95
C GLY A 84 -4.25 -20.51 20.00
N HIS A 85 -4.09 -19.28 20.47
CA HIS A 85 -5.13 -18.26 20.40
C HIS A 85 -5.22 -17.68 18.98
N THR A 86 -6.43 -17.42 18.50
CA THR A 86 -6.64 -16.78 17.20
C THR A 86 -6.12 -15.34 17.23
N THR A 87 -5.32 -15.02 16.21
CA THR A 87 -4.78 -13.68 15.94
C THR A 87 -5.17 -13.26 14.52
N THR A 88 -5.18 -11.95 14.27
CA THR A 88 -5.53 -11.34 12.99
C THR A 88 -4.43 -10.43 12.49
N PHE A 89 -4.29 -10.33 11.17
CA PHE A 89 -3.22 -9.58 10.51
C PHE A 89 -3.53 -8.10 10.30
N GLY A 90 -4.73 -7.66 10.66
CA GLY A 90 -5.18 -6.30 10.39
C GLY A 90 -5.55 -6.08 8.92
N ARG A 91 -5.41 -4.84 8.45
CA ARG A 91 -5.85 -4.46 7.09
C ARG A 91 -5.08 -5.23 6.01
N GLY A 92 -5.80 -5.73 5.01
CA GLY A 92 -5.23 -6.54 3.93
C GLY A 92 -4.78 -7.95 4.37
N GLY A 93 -5.26 -8.43 5.52
CA GLY A 93 -4.83 -9.70 6.10
C GLY A 93 -5.10 -10.93 5.22
N SER A 94 -6.13 -10.94 4.37
CA SER A 94 -6.40 -12.06 3.46
C SER A 94 -5.38 -12.13 2.33
N ASP A 95 -5.00 -11.00 1.73
CA ASP A 95 -3.90 -10.94 0.75
C ASP A 95 -2.58 -11.38 1.39
N TYR A 96 -2.30 -10.92 2.61
CA TYR A 96 -1.10 -11.32 3.35
C TYR A 96 -1.08 -12.82 3.67
N SER A 97 -2.23 -13.40 4.00
CA SER A 97 -2.35 -14.86 4.21
C SER A 97 -2.02 -15.63 2.93
N ALA A 98 -2.50 -15.18 1.77
CA ALA A 98 -2.21 -15.80 0.49
C ALA A 98 -0.70 -15.77 0.19
N THR A 99 -0.03 -14.65 0.46
CA THR A 99 1.42 -14.53 0.20
C THR A 99 2.28 -15.27 1.23
N ILE A 100 1.84 -15.36 2.49
CA ILE A 100 2.45 -16.25 3.50
C ILE A 100 2.40 -17.69 3.00
N ILE A 101 1.21 -18.18 2.62
CA ILE A 101 1.02 -19.58 2.18
C ILE A 101 1.83 -19.85 0.92
N GLY A 102 1.72 -18.99 -0.11
CA GLY A 102 2.47 -19.12 -1.36
C GLY A 102 3.98 -19.15 -1.14
N SER A 103 4.49 -18.30 -0.25
CA SER A 103 5.91 -18.30 0.14
C SER A 103 6.31 -19.60 0.86
N CYS A 104 5.44 -20.16 1.69
CA CYS A 104 5.70 -21.41 2.42
C CYS A 104 5.80 -22.61 1.48
N ILE A 105 4.87 -22.75 0.54
CA ILE A 105 4.81 -23.88 -0.41
C ILE A 105 5.68 -23.69 -1.65
N LYS A 106 6.38 -22.54 -1.78
CA LYS A 106 7.16 -22.17 -2.96
C LYS A 106 6.30 -22.19 -4.23
N ALA A 107 5.13 -21.56 -4.15
CA ALA A 107 4.22 -21.45 -5.29
C ALA A 107 4.92 -20.82 -6.50
N ASP A 108 4.59 -21.28 -7.70
CA ASP A 108 5.10 -20.71 -8.95
C ASP A 108 4.55 -19.29 -9.18
N GLU A 109 3.28 -19.06 -8.81
CA GLU A 109 2.63 -17.75 -8.87
C GLU A 109 1.49 -17.64 -7.83
N ILE A 110 1.12 -16.42 -7.48
CA ILE A 110 0.03 -16.11 -6.55
C ILE A 110 -0.98 -15.19 -7.23
N TRP A 111 -2.27 -15.53 -7.18
CA TRP A 111 -3.31 -14.70 -7.78
C TRP A 111 -4.12 -13.99 -6.69
N LEU A 112 -4.09 -12.67 -6.70
CA LEU A 112 -5.03 -11.83 -5.95
C LEU A 112 -6.20 -11.50 -6.86
N MET A 113 -7.35 -12.10 -6.55
CA MET A 113 -8.56 -11.96 -7.34
C MET A 113 -9.57 -11.08 -6.61
N SER A 114 -9.93 -9.94 -7.21
CA SER A 114 -10.83 -8.95 -6.61
C SER A 114 -11.85 -8.43 -7.63
N ASP A 115 -12.52 -7.32 -7.33
CA ASP A 115 -13.45 -6.63 -8.22
C ASP A 115 -12.76 -5.66 -9.20
N VAL A 116 -11.42 -5.60 -9.19
CA VAL A 116 -10.64 -4.76 -10.11
C VAL A 116 -9.87 -5.58 -11.13
N ASP A 117 -9.69 -5.00 -12.32
CA ASP A 117 -8.98 -5.62 -13.43
C ASP A 117 -7.49 -5.81 -13.19
N GLY A 118 -6.92 -5.03 -12.28
CA GLY A 118 -5.50 -5.00 -11.95
C GLY A 118 -5.09 -3.59 -11.56
N LEU A 119 -3.81 -3.28 -11.70
CA LEU A 119 -3.26 -1.96 -11.44
C LEU A 119 -3.37 -1.10 -12.70
N MET A 120 -3.84 0.13 -12.55
CA MET A 120 -4.12 1.04 -13.65
C MET A 120 -3.10 2.18 -13.69
N THR A 121 -2.92 2.80 -14.87
CA THR A 121 -2.07 3.99 -15.04
C THR A 121 -2.58 5.22 -14.26
N ALA A 122 -3.87 5.25 -13.94
CA ALA A 122 -4.53 6.25 -13.09
C ALA A 122 -5.89 5.69 -12.65
N ASP A 123 -6.57 6.33 -11.69
CA ASP A 123 -7.95 5.98 -11.34
C ASP A 123 -8.87 6.15 -12.57
N PRO A 124 -9.53 5.08 -13.07
CA PRO A 124 -10.42 5.16 -14.23
C PRO A 124 -11.61 6.10 -14.03
N LYS A 125 -11.98 6.42 -12.79
CA LYS A 125 -13.01 7.42 -12.47
C LYS A 125 -12.55 8.85 -12.73
N ILE A 126 -11.25 9.09 -12.72
CA ILE A 126 -10.62 10.40 -12.99
C ILE A 126 -10.19 10.50 -14.45
N VAL A 127 -9.58 9.43 -14.98
CA VAL A 127 -9.00 9.35 -16.32
C VAL A 127 -9.69 8.24 -17.12
N LYS A 128 -10.60 8.61 -18.03
CA LYS A 128 -11.44 7.63 -18.75
C LYS A 128 -10.65 6.68 -19.67
N ASN A 129 -9.52 7.13 -20.18
CA ASN A 129 -8.60 6.36 -21.04
C ASN A 129 -7.45 5.70 -20.23
N ALA A 130 -7.59 5.58 -18.91
CA ALA A 130 -6.62 4.85 -18.09
C ALA A 130 -6.45 3.42 -18.60
N LYS A 131 -5.20 2.95 -18.62
CA LYS A 131 -4.84 1.61 -19.11
C LYS A 131 -4.47 0.69 -17.95
N LEU A 132 -4.76 -0.59 -18.13
CA LEU A 132 -4.26 -1.65 -17.28
C LEU A 132 -2.74 -1.77 -17.46
N LEU A 133 -1.97 -1.78 -16.37
CA LEU A 133 -0.56 -2.06 -16.42
C LEU A 133 -0.37 -3.57 -16.56
N LYS A 134 0.25 -4.02 -17.66
CA LYS A 134 0.53 -5.45 -17.86
C LYS A 134 1.52 -5.99 -16.83
N GLU A 135 2.53 -5.18 -16.49
CA GLU A 135 3.62 -5.59 -15.61
C GLU A 135 4.18 -4.44 -14.76
N VAL A 136 4.40 -4.69 -13.47
CA VAL A 136 5.05 -3.77 -12.53
C VAL A 136 6.02 -4.50 -11.60
N SER A 137 7.00 -3.78 -11.05
CA SER A 137 7.87 -4.34 -10.02
C SER A 137 7.15 -4.42 -8.66
N TYR A 138 7.65 -5.23 -7.72
CA TYR A 138 7.18 -5.20 -6.33
C TYR A 138 7.27 -3.79 -5.73
N THR A 139 8.37 -3.10 -6.00
CA THR A 139 8.59 -1.76 -5.43
C THR A 139 7.64 -0.73 -6.01
N GLU A 140 7.36 -0.78 -7.32
CA GLU A 140 6.34 0.05 -7.96
C GLU A 140 4.95 -0.25 -7.37
N ALA A 141 4.58 -1.53 -7.23
CA ALA A 141 3.28 -1.92 -6.68
C ALA A 141 3.10 -1.50 -5.21
N ILE A 142 4.16 -1.57 -4.40
CA ILE A 142 4.16 -1.07 -3.02
C ILE A 142 3.92 0.45 -2.98
N GLU A 143 4.61 1.21 -3.83
CA GLU A 143 4.43 2.67 -3.92
C GLU A 143 3.01 3.02 -4.41
N MET A 144 2.46 2.25 -5.36
CA MET A 144 1.07 2.39 -5.78
C MET A 144 0.10 2.15 -4.63
N ALA A 145 0.30 1.09 -3.85
CA ALA A 145 -0.51 0.79 -2.68
C ALA A 145 -0.47 1.92 -1.62
N LEU A 146 0.72 2.46 -1.36
CA LEU A 146 0.91 3.56 -0.41
C LEU A 146 0.25 4.87 -0.87
N PHE A 147 0.24 5.15 -2.17
CA PHE A 147 -0.21 6.42 -2.73
C PHE A 147 -1.57 6.38 -3.45
N GLY A 148 -2.42 5.37 -3.19
CA GLY A 148 -3.84 5.43 -3.55
C GLY A 148 -4.43 4.19 -4.23
N ALA A 149 -3.62 3.20 -4.61
CA ALA A 149 -4.12 1.89 -5.03
C ALA A 149 -4.57 1.10 -3.79
N LYS A 150 -5.74 1.45 -3.25
CA LYS A 150 -6.31 0.92 -2.00
C LYS A 150 -6.56 -0.60 -2.01
N GLN A 151 -6.42 -1.24 -3.16
CA GLN A 151 -6.77 -2.65 -3.37
C GLN A 151 -5.77 -3.61 -2.72
N ILE A 152 -4.55 -3.17 -2.43
CA ILE A 152 -3.50 -4.05 -1.89
C ILE A 152 -2.83 -3.38 -0.72
N HIS A 153 -2.66 -4.13 0.36
CA HIS A 153 -1.89 -3.65 1.50
C HIS A 153 -0.38 -3.86 1.26
N PRO A 154 0.49 -2.87 1.52
CA PRO A 154 1.93 -3.00 1.29
C PRO A 154 2.58 -4.24 1.94
N ARG A 155 2.09 -4.65 3.11
CA ARG A 155 2.61 -5.85 3.81
C ARG A 155 2.43 -7.15 3.03
N THR A 156 1.45 -7.21 2.12
CA THR A 156 1.22 -8.36 1.24
C THR A 156 2.48 -8.78 0.49
N PHE A 157 3.36 -7.85 0.16
CA PHE A 157 4.59 -8.14 -0.59
C PHE A 157 5.73 -8.70 0.25
N GLU A 158 5.73 -8.51 1.58
CA GLU A 158 6.84 -8.90 2.47
C GLU A 158 7.27 -10.38 2.28
N PRO A 159 6.35 -11.37 2.23
CA PRO A 159 6.73 -12.78 2.11
C PRO A 159 7.30 -13.12 0.72
N LEU A 160 7.06 -12.25 -0.27
CA LEU A 160 7.46 -12.44 -1.68
C LEU A 160 8.85 -11.87 -1.96
N LEU A 161 9.26 -10.79 -1.27
CA LEU A 161 10.52 -10.09 -1.55
C LEU A 161 11.74 -11.03 -1.53
N THR A 162 11.79 -11.96 -0.58
CA THR A 162 12.92 -12.90 -0.44
C THR A 162 12.86 -14.08 -1.42
N LYS A 163 11.65 -14.52 -1.79
CA LYS A 163 11.43 -15.70 -2.64
C LYS A 163 11.24 -15.37 -4.12
N LYS A 164 11.02 -14.09 -4.43
CA LYS A 164 10.77 -13.58 -5.79
C LYS A 164 9.60 -14.28 -6.50
N ILE A 165 8.59 -14.72 -5.76
CA ILE A 165 7.40 -15.39 -6.32
C ILE A 165 6.49 -14.35 -6.97
N PRO A 166 6.25 -14.43 -8.30
CA PRO A 166 5.41 -13.47 -9.00
C PRO A 166 3.96 -13.53 -8.51
N MET A 167 3.29 -12.38 -8.60
CA MET A 167 1.91 -12.22 -8.18
C MET A 167 1.08 -11.62 -9.32
N LYS A 168 -0.12 -12.12 -9.58
CA LYS A 168 -1.06 -11.52 -10.53
C LYS A 168 -2.20 -10.86 -9.75
N ILE A 169 -2.53 -9.63 -10.10
CA ILE A 169 -3.68 -8.88 -9.57
C ILE A 169 -4.70 -8.82 -10.69
N ARG A 170 -5.88 -9.43 -10.50
CA ARG A 170 -6.87 -9.56 -11.56
C ARG A 170 -8.30 -9.58 -11.03
N SER A 171 -9.25 -9.40 -11.93
CA SER A 171 -10.67 -9.49 -11.60
C SER A 171 -11.10 -10.94 -11.42
N SER A 172 -11.93 -11.21 -10.43
CA SER A 172 -12.66 -12.47 -10.27
C SER A 172 -13.87 -12.57 -11.19
N LEU A 173 -14.34 -11.43 -11.72
CA LEU A 173 -15.54 -11.33 -12.55
C LEU A 173 -15.22 -11.39 -14.05
N MET A 174 -14.03 -10.92 -14.46
CA MET A 174 -13.59 -10.91 -15.87
C MET A 174 -12.41 -11.86 -16.08
N THR A 175 -12.70 -13.05 -16.58
CA THR A 175 -11.70 -14.13 -16.77
C THR A 175 -10.80 -13.93 -17.99
N ASP A 176 -11.24 -13.12 -18.97
CA ASP A 176 -10.49 -12.89 -20.22
C ASP A 176 -9.33 -11.92 -20.03
N ASN A 177 -9.35 -11.13 -18.96
CA ASN A 177 -8.27 -10.21 -18.61
C ASN A 177 -7.24 -10.92 -17.72
N GLU A 178 -5.98 -10.96 -18.17
CA GLU A 178 -4.85 -11.53 -17.42
C GLU A 178 -4.46 -10.72 -16.17
N GLY A 179 -4.88 -9.46 -16.12
CA GLY A 179 -4.61 -8.53 -15.05
C GLY A 179 -3.20 -7.96 -15.07
N THR A 180 -2.67 -7.60 -13.91
CA THR A 180 -1.32 -7.07 -13.74
C THR A 180 -0.39 -8.10 -13.12
N LEU A 181 0.71 -8.41 -13.82
CA LEU A 181 1.81 -9.17 -13.26
C LEU A 181 2.70 -8.28 -12.39
N VAL A 182 2.93 -8.69 -11.14
CA VAL A 182 3.86 -8.06 -10.21
C VAL A 182 5.04 -9.00 -9.98
N THR A 183 6.25 -8.52 -10.26
CA THR A 183 7.47 -9.35 -10.22
C THR A 183 8.69 -8.61 -9.65
N ALA A 184 9.75 -9.33 -9.32
CA ALA A 184 11.01 -8.74 -8.86
C ALA A 184 11.73 -7.96 -9.97
N SER A 185 11.57 -8.40 -11.21
CA SER A 185 12.35 -7.89 -12.34
C SER A 185 11.48 -7.83 -13.59
N PRO A 186 10.75 -6.71 -13.79
CA PRO A 186 9.92 -6.54 -14.97
C PRO A 186 10.69 -6.61 -16.28
N SER A 187 10.00 -7.01 -17.35
CA SER A 187 10.56 -7.04 -18.70
C SER A 187 11.06 -5.66 -19.17
N ALA A 188 12.11 -5.65 -20.00
CA ALA A 188 12.69 -4.40 -20.51
C ALA A 188 11.72 -3.60 -21.38
N SER A 189 10.79 -4.28 -22.07
CA SER A 189 9.73 -3.69 -22.90
C SER A 189 8.73 -2.84 -22.11
N VAL A 190 8.64 -3.01 -20.79
CA VAL A 190 7.70 -2.30 -19.91
C VAL A 190 8.42 -1.28 -19.02
N LYS A 191 9.70 -0.99 -19.28
CA LYS A 191 10.49 0.02 -18.55
C LYS A 191 10.14 1.44 -19.00
N ASN A 192 8.96 1.90 -18.63
CA ASN A 192 8.61 3.31 -18.67
C ASN A 192 9.05 4.00 -17.38
N THR A 193 9.62 5.21 -17.52
CA THR A 193 10.10 6.00 -16.38
C THR A 193 8.97 6.37 -15.41
N VAL A 194 7.78 6.68 -15.97
CA VAL A 194 6.54 6.92 -15.21
C VAL A 194 5.50 5.94 -15.71
N LYS A 195 4.86 5.21 -14.80
CA LYS A 195 3.83 4.20 -15.12
C LYS A 195 2.45 4.58 -14.62
N CYS A 196 2.39 5.23 -13.47
CA CYS A 196 1.13 5.54 -12.81
C CYS A 196 1.12 6.96 -12.25
N VAL A 197 -0.06 7.56 -12.27
CA VAL A 197 -0.40 8.76 -11.50
C VAL A 197 -1.54 8.40 -10.56
N SER A 198 -1.29 8.46 -9.26
CA SER A 198 -2.29 8.20 -8.23
C SER A 198 -2.57 9.46 -7.42
N SER A 199 -3.66 9.45 -6.64
CA SER A 199 -4.00 10.55 -5.76
C SER A 199 -4.63 10.09 -4.46
N ILE A 200 -4.32 10.79 -3.37
CA ILE A 200 -5.01 10.66 -2.08
C ILE A 200 -5.62 12.01 -1.74
N ARG A 201 -6.95 12.05 -1.67
CA ARG A 201 -7.73 13.24 -1.32
C ARG A 201 -7.97 13.34 0.18
N ASN A 202 -8.39 14.52 0.62
CA ASN A 202 -8.90 14.79 1.97
C ASN A 202 -7.82 14.57 3.04
N ASN A 203 -6.70 15.27 2.86
CA ASN A 203 -5.63 15.35 3.83
C ASN A 203 -5.52 16.77 4.38
N GLY A 204 -4.80 16.92 5.49
CA GLY A 204 -4.37 18.21 6.03
C GLY A 204 -2.87 18.38 5.87
N LEU A 205 -2.46 19.59 5.51
CA LEU A 205 -1.07 20.02 5.48
C LEU A 205 -0.82 20.92 6.68
N ILE A 206 0.22 20.62 7.45
CA ILE A 206 0.65 21.39 8.62
C ILE A 206 2.04 21.93 8.34
N ASP A 207 2.15 23.25 8.28
CA ASP A 207 3.41 23.98 8.20
C ASP A 207 3.87 24.36 9.59
N ILE A 208 5.00 23.80 10.00
CA ILE A 208 5.61 24.01 11.30
C ILE A 208 6.84 24.88 11.09
N GLN A 209 6.85 26.07 11.70
CA GLN A 209 7.99 26.98 11.66
C GLN A 209 8.60 27.06 13.06
N ASN A 210 9.90 26.80 13.14
CA ASN A 210 10.66 27.08 14.35
C ASN A 210 11.18 28.53 14.29
N GLY A 211 11.41 29.13 15.46
CA GLY A 211 11.90 30.51 15.54
C GLY A 211 13.43 30.63 15.49
N GLN A 212 14.15 29.52 15.34
CA GLN A 212 15.59 29.42 15.56
C GLN A 212 16.25 28.65 14.40
N ILE A 213 17.23 29.27 13.76
CA ILE A 213 17.95 28.67 12.64
C ILE A 213 18.97 27.68 13.19
N GLY A 214 18.92 26.42 12.73
CA GLY A 214 20.00 25.45 12.95
C GLY A 214 20.09 24.86 14.35
N THR A 215 18.99 24.79 15.11
CA THR A 215 18.91 23.99 16.36
C THR A 215 18.52 22.54 16.02
N PRO A 216 19.46 21.59 16.02
CA PRO A 216 19.17 20.20 15.69
C PRO A 216 18.19 19.58 16.70
N GLY A 217 17.32 18.70 16.23
CA GLY A 217 16.41 17.93 17.08
C GLY A 217 15.00 18.53 17.18
N THR A 218 14.70 19.59 16.42
CA THR A 218 13.33 20.08 16.28
C THR A 218 12.46 19.03 15.60
N ALA A 219 12.95 18.46 14.50
CA ALA A 219 12.29 17.37 13.79
C ALA A 219 12.03 16.16 14.70
N ALA A 220 13.03 15.74 15.47
CA ALA A 220 12.93 14.60 16.38
C ALA A 220 11.80 14.77 17.41
N LYS A 221 11.66 15.96 17.98
CA LYS A 221 10.60 16.24 18.97
C LYS A 221 9.22 16.28 18.33
N ILE A 222 9.09 16.90 17.15
CA ILE A 222 7.82 16.92 16.39
C ILE A 222 7.34 15.49 16.12
N PHE A 223 8.20 14.64 15.56
CA PHE A 223 7.82 13.26 15.23
C PHE A 223 7.61 12.39 16.46
N ALA A 224 8.35 12.61 17.56
CA ALA A 224 8.10 11.92 18.82
C ALA A 224 6.72 12.27 19.41
N THR A 225 6.34 13.56 19.37
CA THR A 225 5.02 14.02 19.82
C THR A 225 3.89 13.42 18.99
N LEU A 226 4.02 13.41 17.66
CA LEU A 226 3.03 12.81 16.76
C LEU A 226 2.93 11.28 16.95
N ALA A 227 4.07 10.60 17.12
CA ALA A 227 4.10 9.15 17.36
C ALA A 227 3.44 8.76 18.68
N LYS A 228 3.62 9.55 19.75
CA LYS A 228 2.93 9.35 21.04
C LYS A 228 1.41 9.42 20.90
N ALA A 229 0.92 10.19 19.94
CA ALA A 229 -0.49 10.30 19.60
C ALA A 229 -0.93 9.29 18.52
N GLU A 230 -0.07 8.37 18.10
CA GLU A 230 -0.33 7.38 17.04
C GLU A 230 -0.75 8.00 15.70
N ILE A 231 -0.23 9.19 15.39
CA ILE A 231 -0.56 9.92 14.17
C ILE A 231 0.36 9.48 13.05
N ASN A 232 -0.22 9.03 11.94
CA ASN A 232 0.52 8.61 10.77
C ASN A 232 0.82 9.82 9.87
N VAL A 233 2.09 10.18 9.76
CA VAL A 233 2.57 11.21 8.83
C VAL A 233 2.81 10.59 7.45
N MET A 234 2.10 11.12 6.44
CA MET A 234 2.09 10.59 5.08
C MET A 234 3.22 11.16 4.22
N MET A 235 3.53 12.44 4.38
CA MET A 235 4.59 13.14 3.64
C MET A 235 5.31 14.11 4.58
N ILE A 236 6.61 14.30 4.32
CA ILE A 236 7.48 15.22 5.05
C ILE A 236 8.30 16.01 4.04
N SER A 237 8.36 17.33 4.21
CA SER A 237 9.28 18.22 3.50
C SER A 237 9.92 19.12 4.53
N GLN A 238 11.24 19.20 4.52
CA GLN A 238 12.01 19.93 5.51
C GLN A 238 13.13 20.70 4.84
N ASN A 239 13.32 21.95 5.27
CA ASN A 239 14.49 22.72 4.88
C ASN A 239 15.73 22.24 5.66
N PRO A 240 16.93 22.23 5.08
CA PRO A 240 18.16 21.75 5.74
C PRO A 240 18.47 22.40 7.09
N SER A 241 18.02 23.64 7.31
CA SER A 241 18.17 24.38 8.58
C SER A 241 17.26 23.88 9.72
N GLU A 242 16.39 22.90 9.44
CA GLU A 242 15.22 22.50 10.24
C GLU A 242 14.23 23.65 10.54
N SER A 243 14.40 24.81 9.90
CA SER A 243 13.64 26.01 10.30
C SER A 243 12.17 25.96 9.96
N SER A 244 11.84 25.11 8.99
CA SER A 244 10.48 24.81 8.59
C SER A 244 10.37 23.33 8.24
N ILE A 245 9.30 22.70 8.74
CA ILE A 245 8.92 21.34 8.45
C ILE A 245 7.44 21.37 8.06
N THR A 246 7.16 20.92 6.85
CA THR A 246 5.80 20.71 6.35
C THR A 246 5.50 19.22 6.41
N ILE A 247 4.36 18.87 7.00
CA ILE A 247 3.88 17.50 7.06
C ILE A 247 2.48 17.38 6.48
N VAL A 248 2.17 16.21 5.92
CA VAL A 248 0.80 15.85 5.51
C VAL A 248 0.31 14.71 6.38
N VAL A 249 -0.90 14.87 6.91
CA VAL A 249 -1.61 13.86 7.71
C VAL A 249 -3.00 13.65 7.13
N LYS A 250 -3.64 12.51 7.43
CA LYS A 250 -5.04 12.31 7.05
C LYS A 250 -5.90 13.37 7.74
N ASN A 251 -6.96 13.83 7.07
CA ASN A 251 -7.85 14.82 7.66
C ASN A 251 -8.51 14.32 8.96
N THR A 252 -8.71 13.00 9.10
CA THR A 252 -9.22 12.39 10.35
C THR A 252 -8.28 12.54 11.55
N ASP A 253 -6.98 12.70 11.30
CA ASP A 253 -5.95 12.83 12.34
C ASP A 253 -5.51 14.29 12.53
N LEU A 254 -6.02 15.21 11.69
CA LEU A 254 -5.54 16.59 11.60
C LEU A 254 -5.74 17.35 12.91
N ASP A 255 -6.96 17.38 13.43
CA ASP A 255 -7.27 18.13 14.67
C ASP A 255 -6.47 17.59 15.87
N LYS A 256 -6.29 16.26 15.94
CA LYS A 256 -5.47 15.60 16.95
C LYS A 256 -4.00 16.00 16.81
N ALA A 257 -3.47 16.05 15.58
CA ALA A 257 -2.10 16.45 15.27
C ALA A 257 -1.82 17.89 15.68
N VAL A 258 -2.71 18.81 15.30
CA VAL A 258 -2.59 20.23 15.63
C VAL A 258 -2.64 20.39 17.15
N SER A 259 -3.65 19.82 17.81
CA SER A 259 -3.82 19.96 19.26
C SER A 259 -2.59 19.51 20.04
N ILE A 260 -2.02 18.33 19.72
CA ILE A 260 -0.86 17.82 20.46
C ILE A 260 0.42 18.62 20.17
N LEU A 261 0.62 19.08 18.93
CA LEU A 261 1.76 19.92 18.56
C LEU A 261 1.68 21.28 19.26
N GLU A 262 0.48 21.87 19.34
CA GLU A 262 0.26 23.13 20.03
C GLU A 262 0.52 23.01 21.53
N MET A 263 -0.09 22.03 22.19
CA MET A 263 0.05 21.81 23.64
C MET A 263 1.50 21.53 24.04
N ASP A 264 2.20 20.67 23.30
CA ASP A 264 3.50 20.18 23.71
C ASP A 264 4.64 21.09 23.26
N LEU A 265 4.54 21.72 22.08
CA LEU A 265 5.69 22.33 21.40
C LEU A 265 5.53 23.82 21.08
N LEU A 266 4.32 24.37 20.94
CA LEU A 266 4.12 25.79 20.61
C LEU A 266 4.59 26.70 21.76
N GLY A 267 5.31 27.77 21.40
CA GLY A 267 5.92 28.69 22.35
C GLY A 267 7.17 28.17 23.05
N LYS A 268 7.49 26.87 22.91
CA LYS A 268 8.70 26.23 23.48
C LYS A 268 9.75 25.96 22.41
N ILE A 269 9.32 25.34 21.31
CA ILE A 269 10.18 24.89 20.20
C ILE A 269 9.62 25.38 18.87
N ILE A 270 8.31 25.23 18.69
CA ILE A 270 7.57 25.73 17.54
C ILE A 270 7.18 27.18 17.81
N LYS A 271 7.42 28.06 16.84
CA LYS A 271 7.01 29.47 16.90
C LYS A 271 5.65 29.68 16.25
N LYS A 272 5.41 28.99 15.15
CA LYS A 272 4.19 29.12 14.36
C LYS A 272 3.79 27.77 13.79
N LEU A 273 2.50 27.51 13.80
CA LEU A 273 1.87 26.36 13.16
C LEU A 273 0.77 26.93 12.24
N GLU A 274 0.83 26.59 10.96
CA GLU A 274 -0.20 26.94 9.98
C GLU A 274 -0.82 25.66 9.41
N VAL A 275 -2.12 25.68 9.21
CA VAL A 275 -2.88 24.50 8.76
C VAL A 275 -3.59 24.84 7.46
N THR A 276 -3.39 23.99 6.46
CA THR A 276 -4.17 24.01 5.21
C THR A 276 -4.97 22.71 5.14
N THR A 277 -6.30 22.84 5.16
CA THR A 277 -7.22 21.70 5.02
C THR A 277 -7.51 21.41 3.54
N GLU A 278 -8.17 20.29 3.27
CA GLU A 278 -8.68 19.95 1.94
C GLU A 278 -7.58 19.92 0.87
N VAL A 279 -6.45 19.29 1.19
CA VAL A 279 -5.36 19.06 0.25
C VAL A 279 -5.33 17.62 -0.27
N SER A 280 -4.81 17.46 -1.47
CA SER A 280 -4.61 16.19 -2.14
C SER A 280 -3.14 15.95 -2.44
N ILE A 281 -2.69 14.74 -2.17
CA ILE A 281 -1.40 14.23 -2.63
C ILE A 281 -1.62 13.68 -4.05
N ILE A 282 -0.82 14.12 -5.00
CA ILE A 282 -0.68 13.51 -6.33
C ILE A 282 0.69 12.84 -6.35
N ALA A 283 0.73 11.55 -6.65
CA ALA A 283 1.97 10.79 -6.73
C ALA A 283 2.15 10.24 -8.12
N LEU A 284 3.33 10.48 -8.69
CA LEU A 284 3.82 9.79 -9.87
C LEU A 284 4.65 8.61 -9.42
N ILE A 285 4.42 7.46 -10.04
CA ILE A 285 5.09 6.22 -9.69
C ILE A 285 5.68 5.59 -10.95
N GLY A 286 6.94 5.16 -10.85
CA GLY A 286 7.66 4.47 -11.91
C GLY A 286 9.15 4.36 -11.61
N SER A 287 9.86 3.51 -12.32
CA SER A 287 11.29 3.27 -12.06
C SER A 287 12.22 4.27 -12.75
N GLY A 288 13.33 4.62 -12.10
CA GLY A 288 14.41 5.42 -12.72
C GLY A 288 14.09 6.90 -12.92
N MET A 289 13.07 7.44 -12.22
CA MET A 289 12.70 8.84 -12.34
C MET A 289 13.80 9.79 -11.88
N ARG A 290 14.53 9.44 -10.82
CA ARG A 290 15.62 10.28 -10.27
C ARG A 290 16.78 10.43 -11.24
N GLY A 291 17.13 9.37 -11.97
CA GLY A 291 18.20 9.38 -12.97
C GLY A 291 17.80 9.93 -14.34
N THR A 292 16.50 10.14 -14.58
CA THR A 292 16.01 10.59 -15.89
C THR A 292 15.81 12.10 -15.91
N VAL A 293 16.63 12.79 -16.69
CA VAL A 293 16.55 14.24 -16.87
C VAL A 293 15.20 14.62 -17.49
N GLY A 294 14.56 15.67 -16.97
CA GLY A 294 13.35 16.24 -17.54
C GLY A 294 12.03 15.72 -16.96
N VAL A 295 12.02 14.64 -16.17
CA VAL A 295 10.78 14.12 -15.55
C VAL A 295 10.12 15.19 -14.67
N ALA A 296 10.85 15.76 -13.71
CA ALA A 296 10.32 16.80 -12.83
C ALA A 296 9.87 18.04 -13.61
N SER A 297 10.69 18.51 -14.56
CA SER A 297 10.33 19.64 -15.42
C SER A 297 9.01 19.40 -16.16
N LYS A 298 8.84 18.21 -16.74
CA LYS A 298 7.62 17.83 -17.46
C LYS A 298 6.38 17.83 -16.55
N VAL A 299 6.52 17.37 -15.31
CA VAL A 299 5.45 17.45 -14.29
C VAL A 299 5.06 18.89 -14.02
N PHE A 300 6.03 19.74 -13.66
CA PHE A 300 5.73 21.12 -13.30
C PHE A 300 5.21 21.93 -14.47
N THR A 301 5.68 21.70 -15.69
CA THR A 301 5.11 22.32 -16.91
C THR A 301 3.66 21.88 -17.14
N ALA A 302 3.31 20.60 -16.90
CA ALA A 302 1.93 20.15 -17.04
C ALA A 302 1.00 20.81 -16.01
N ILE A 303 1.47 20.95 -14.77
CA ILE A 303 0.76 21.60 -13.67
C ILE A 303 0.60 23.11 -13.92
N GLU A 304 1.67 23.80 -14.34
CA GLU A 304 1.68 25.22 -14.66
C GLU A 304 0.70 25.57 -15.79
N LYS A 305 0.71 24.80 -16.89
CA LYS A 305 -0.23 24.99 -18.02
C LYS A 305 -1.69 24.93 -17.59
N ASN A 306 -1.99 24.17 -16.54
CA ASN A 306 -3.33 24.03 -15.98
C ASN A 306 -3.59 25.00 -14.81
N LYS A 307 -2.67 25.93 -14.52
CA LYS A 307 -2.76 26.95 -13.47
C LYS A 307 -3.00 26.37 -12.08
N ILE A 308 -2.41 25.21 -11.80
CA ILE A 308 -2.53 24.54 -10.51
C ILE A 308 -1.37 24.97 -9.62
N ASN A 309 -1.69 25.39 -8.39
CA ASN A 309 -0.68 25.73 -7.40
C ASN A 309 -0.21 24.48 -6.64
N VAL A 310 1.11 24.32 -6.49
CA VAL A 310 1.72 23.24 -5.71
C VAL A 310 2.10 23.78 -4.33
N SER A 311 1.54 23.19 -3.28
CA SER A 311 1.80 23.58 -1.89
C SER A 311 3.03 22.89 -1.29
N MET A 312 3.35 21.68 -1.75
CA MET A 312 4.46 20.89 -1.22
C MET A 312 4.94 19.91 -2.29
N ILE A 313 6.24 19.58 -2.29
CA ILE A 313 6.86 18.62 -3.20
C ILE A 313 7.72 17.69 -2.36
N THR A 314 7.71 16.40 -2.68
CA THR A 314 8.67 15.44 -2.15
C THR A 314 9.16 14.52 -3.26
N GLN A 315 10.46 14.28 -3.31
CA GLN A 315 11.04 13.23 -4.14
C GLN A 315 11.91 12.36 -3.23
N GLY A 316 11.50 11.11 -3.03
CA GLY A 316 12.21 10.18 -2.16
C GLY A 316 13.55 9.72 -2.73
N SER A 317 14.36 9.11 -1.87
CA SER A 317 15.59 8.42 -2.27
C SER A 317 15.33 7.17 -3.12
N SER A 318 14.08 6.66 -3.12
CA SER A 318 13.70 5.40 -3.74
C SER A 318 13.70 5.43 -5.28
N GLU A 319 13.91 6.58 -5.93
CA GLU A 319 13.80 6.79 -7.40
C GLU A 319 12.43 6.43 -8.00
N LEU A 320 11.48 6.02 -7.16
CA LEU A 320 10.24 5.36 -7.53
C LEU A 320 9.01 6.26 -7.40
N ASN A 321 9.12 7.37 -6.67
CA ASN A 321 8.04 8.32 -6.50
C ASN A 321 8.50 9.78 -6.67
N LEU A 322 7.61 10.58 -7.24
CA LEU A 322 7.61 12.04 -7.14
C LEU A 322 6.20 12.44 -6.72
N ALA A 323 6.05 13.07 -5.56
CA ALA A 323 4.77 13.45 -5.03
C ALA A 323 4.67 14.96 -4.84
N LEU A 324 3.46 15.48 -5.08
CA LEU A 324 3.14 16.90 -4.99
C LEU A 324 1.79 17.07 -4.29
N VAL A 325 1.66 18.12 -3.51
CA VAL A 325 0.43 18.45 -2.79
C VAL A 325 -0.25 19.63 -3.47
N VAL A 326 -1.53 19.47 -3.78
CA VAL A 326 -2.39 20.48 -4.42
C VAL A 326 -3.70 20.61 -3.65
N LYS A 327 -4.53 21.60 -3.97
CA LYS A 327 -5.90 21.68 -3.42
C LYS A 327 -6.77 20.53 -3.90
N ASN A 328 -7.69 20.07 -3.07
CA ASN A 328 -8.67 19.02 -3.42
C ASN A 328 -9.49 19.34 -4.68
N SER A 329 -9.74 20.62 -4.96
CA SER A 329 -10.42 21.10 -6.16
C SER A 329 -9.65 20.77 -7.44
N ASP A 330 -8.32 20.73 -7.35
CA ASP A 330 -7.42 20.67 -8.50
C ASP A 330 -7.01 19.24 -8.82
N THR A 331 -7.27 18.28 -7.92
CA THR A 331 -6.82 16.88 -8.01
C THR A 331 -7.13 16.23 -9.35
N ASN A 332 -8.38 16.31 -9.83
CA ASN A 332 -8.77 15.65 -11.08
C ASN A 332 -8.08 16.29 -12.29
N THR A 333 -7.87 17.60 -12.26
CA THR A 333 -7.18 18.32 -13.33
C THR A 333 -5.69 18.00 -13.30
N ALA A 334 -5.07 17.96 -12.11
CA ALA A 334 -3.67 17.57 -11.93
C ALA A 334 -3.38 16.15 -12.43
N VAL A 335 -4.19 15.16 -12.00
CA VAL A 335 -4.04 13.77 -12.42
C VAL A 335 -4.15 13.63 -13.94
N ARG A 336 -5.17 14.24 -14.56
CA ARG A 336 -5.35 14.22 -16.02
C ARG A 336 -4.19 14.88 -16.75
N ALA A 337 -3.80 16.09 -16.33
CA ALA A 337 -2.71 16.83 -16.95
C ALA A 337 -1.38 16.07 -16.94
N ILE A 338 -1.06 15.41 -15.82
CA ILE A 338 0.15 14.60 -15.70
C ILE A 338 0.03 13.32 -16.55
N HIS A 339 -1.12 12.64 -16.48
CA HIS A 339 -1.35 11.42 -17.27
C HIS A 339 -1.19 11.67 -18.78
N ASP A 340 -1.79 12.76 -19.27
CA ASP A 340 -1.67 13.19 -20.67
C ASP A 340 -0.23 13.59 -21.02
N ALA A 341 0.45 14.35 -20.14
CA ALA A 341 1.82 14.77 -20.37
C ALA A 341 2.75 13.56 -20.58
N PHE A 342 2.60 12.51 -19.78
CA PHE A 342 3.38 11.28 -19.89
C PHE A 342 2.81 10.26 -20.89
N THR A 343 1.75 10.60 -21.62
CA THR A 343 1.12 9.74 -22.65
C THR A 343 0.82 8.33 -22.11
N LEU A 344 0.36 8.27 -20.86
CA LEU A 344 0.16 7.00 -20.16
C LEU A 344 -1.02 6.20 -20.73
N ASP A 345 -1.87 6.82 -21.53
CA ASP A 345 -2.92 6.16 -22.32
C ASP A 345 -2.36 5.24 -23.43
N LYS A 346 -1.06 5.33 -23.73
CA LYS A 346 -0.35 4.58 -24.78
C LYS A 346 0.75 3.67 -24.23
N ILE A 347 0.72 3.34 -22.94
CA ILE A 347 1.82 2.67 -22.23
C ILE A 347 2.02 1.18 -22.58
N ASN A 348 1.13 0.60 -23.41
CA ASN A 348 1.01 -0.85 -23.65
C ASN A 348 1.08 -1.25 -25.12
#